data_AF-A0A2B4RVQ7-F1
#
_entry.id   AF-A0A2B4RVQ7-F1
#
_cell.length_a   1.000
_cell.length_b   1.000
_cell.length_c   1.000
_cell.angle_alpha   90.00
_cell.angle_beta   90.00
_cell.angle_gamma   90.00
#
_symmetry.space_group_name_H-M   'P 1'
#
loop_
_entity.id
_entity.type
_entity.pdbx_description
1 polymer ?
#
loop_
_entity_poly.entity_id
_entity_poly.type
_entity_poly.pdbx_seq_one_letter_code
_entity_poly.pdbx_strand_id
1 'polypeptide(L)'
;MVFGKSKAGFNFVHQDQIWKDHIGHEHSASKRWPENWGFLIGQYKILANEDESVANGAAAVRVKQRREALKLPPIDASVASQLSVGKSNAKFPTKTSEEVGWRSSQPSCILERYGRYTKLKSSFLGQMKWPPEAID
;
A
#
# COMPACT_ATOMS: atom_id res chain seq x y z
N MET A 1 -7.27 -2.94 -31.20
CA MET A 1 -7.91 -3.78 -30.17
C MET A 1 -6.91 -4.88 -29.82
N VAL A 2 -6.24 -4.80 -28.67
CA VAL A 2 -5.24 -5.80 -28.27
C VAL A 2 -5.95 -6.86 -27.45
N PHE A 3 -6.29 -7.98 -28.07
CA PHE A 3 -6.80 -9.15 -27.35
C PHE A 3 -5.63 -9.79 -26.60
N GLY A 4 -5.61 -9.63 -25.28
CA GLY A 4 -4.67 -10.34 -24.42
C GLY A 4 -4.78 -11.85 -24.64
N LYS A 5 -3.65 -12.56 -24.59
CA LYS A 5 -3.60 -14.03 -24.75
C LYS A 5 -4.67 -14.69 -23.88
N SER A 6 -5.65 -15.35 -24.52
CA SER A 6 -6.64 -16.17 -23.85
C SER A 6 -5.92 -17.26 -23.05
N LYS A 7 -6.16 -17.34 -21.73
CA LYS A 7 -5.69 -18.46 -20.92
C LYS A 7 -6.22 -19.75 -21.54
N ALA A 8 -5.31 -20.68 -21.88
CA ALA A 8 -5.65 -21.96 -22.50
C ALA A 8 -6.63 -22.71 -21.59
N GLY A 9 -7.86 -22.94 -22.08
CA GLY A 9 -8.89 -23.71 -21.37
C GLY A 9 -10.24 -23.02 -21.15
N PHE A 10 -10.42 -21.74 -21.49
CA PHE A 10 -11.71 -21.05 -21.35
C PHE A 10 -12.38 -20.79 -22.71
N ASN A 11 -13.67 -21.15 -22.83
CA ASN A 11 -14.49 -20.87 -24.01
C ASN A 11 -14.64 -19.35 -24.20
N PHE A 12 -14.35 -18.84 -25.40
CA PHE A 12 -14.45 -17.41 -25.73
C PHE A 12 -15.86 -16.85 -25.53
N VAL A 13 -16.91 -17.67 -25.71
CA VAL A 13 -18.31 -17.30 -25.43
C VAL A 13 -18.51 -17.03 -23.94
N HIS A 14 -17.87 -17.82 -23.08
CA HIS A 14 -17.95 -17.64 -21.63
C HIS A 14 -17.22 -16.37 -21.19
N GLN A 15 -16.06 -16.07 -21.80
CA GLN A 15 -15.34 -14.81 -21.54
C GLN A 15 -16.15 -13.57 -21.96
N ASP A 16 -16.81 -13.63 -23.12
CA ASP A 16 -17.68 -12.54 -23.58
C ASP A 16 -18.88 -12.34 -22.65
N GLN A 17 -19.47 -13.44 -22.15
CA GLN A 17 -20.58 -13.36 -21.18
C GLN A 17 -20.14 -12.76 -19.84
N ILE A 18 -18.95 -13.12 -19.33
CA ILE A 18 -18.38 -12.52 -18.10
C ILE A 18 -18.17 -11.02 -18.31
N TRP A 19 -17.63 -10.62 -19.47
CA TRP A 19 -17.41 -9.21 -19.76
C TRP A 19 -18.72 -8.42 -19.81
N LYS A 20 -19.74 -8.95 -20.50
CA LYS A 20 -21.09 -8.35 -20.53
C LYS A 20 -21.69 -8.20 -19.14
N ASP A 21 -21.53 -9.22 -18.30
CA ASP A 21 -22.03 -9.20 -16.92
C ASP A 21 -21.32 -8.13 -16.07
N HIS A 22 -19.99 -8.00 -16.18
CA HIS A 22 -19.24 -6.94 -15.50
C HIS A 22 -19.70 -5.54 -15.93
N ILE A 23 -19.90 -5.30 -17.23
CA ILE A 23 -20.39 -4.01 -17.72
C ILE A 23 -21.81 -3.74 -17.19
N GLY A 24 -22.68 -4.76 -17.17
CA GLY A 24 -24.02 -4.64 -16.59
C GLY A 24 -24.01 -4.30 -15.10
N HIS A 25 -23.11 -4.93 -14.34
CA HIS A 25 -22.89 -4.65 -12.92
C HIS A 25 -22.34 -3.25 -12.69
N GLU A 26 -21.33 -2.82 -13.46
CA GLU A 26 -20.75 -1.48 -13.36
C GLU A 26 -21.80 -0.42 -13.64
N HIS A 27 -22.58 -0.57 -14.71
CA HIS A 27 -23.64 0.36 -15.06
C HIS A 27 -24.75 0.41 -14.00
N SER A 28 -25.14 -0.74 -13.45
CA SER A 28 -26.13 -0.81 -12.37
C SER A 28 -25.61 -0.20 -11.06
N ALA A 29 -24.35 -0.46 -10.73
CA ALA A 29 -23.68 0.12 -9.58
C ALA A 29 -23.56 1.65 -9.73
N SER A 30 -23.20 2.14 -10.92
CA SER A 30 -23.11 3.57 -11.22
C SER A 30 -24.45 4.28 -11.00
N LYS A 31 -25.57 3.68 -11.42
CA LYS A 31 -26.92 4.24 -11.18
C LYS A 31 -27.32 4.26 -9.71
N ARG A 32 -26.96 3.22 -8.95
CA ARG A 32 -27.25 3.11 -7.51
C ARG A 32 -26.23 3.85 -6.63
N TRP A 33 -25.11 4.27 -7.21
CA TRP A 33 -24.03 4.90 -6.47
C TRP A 33 -24.46 6.22 -5.79
N PRO A 34 -25.21 7.13 -6.42
CA PRO A 34 -25.70 8.34 -5.76
C PRO A 34 -26.66 8.06 -4.60
N GLU A 35 -27.48 7.00 -4.70
CA GLU A 35 -28.40 6.62 -3.62
C GLU A 35 -27.64 6.07 -2.41
N ASN A 36 -26.72 5.14 -2.65
CA ASN A 36 -25.98 4.48 -1.56
C ASN A 36 -24.83 5.33 -1.00
N TRP A 37 -24.19 6.14 -1.84
CA TRP A 37 -22.93 6.84 -1.53
C TRP A 37 -22.98 8.34 -1.80
N GLY A 38 -24.11 8.90 -2.25
CA GLY A 38 -24.23 10.33 -2.52
C GLY A 38 -24.04 11.22 -1.29
N PHE A 39 -24.27 10.68 -0.08
CA PHE A 39 -23.98 11.39 1.17
C PHE A 39 -22.50 11.77 1.30
N LEU A 40 -21.58 11.01 0.69
CA LEU A 40 -20.14 11.31 0.70
C LEU A 40 -19.83 12.60 -0.08
N ILE A 41 -20.63 12.93 -1.10
CA ILE A 41 -20.44 14.16 -1.89
C ILE A 41 -20.64 15.37 -0.99
N GLY A 42 -21.68 15.37 -0.14
CA GLY A 42 -21.94 16.45 0.81
C GLY A 42 -20.83 16.59 1.85
N GLN A 43 -20.39 15.48 2.45
CA GLN A 43 -19.29 15.48 3.42
C GLN A 43 -17.97 15.96 2.80
N TYR A 44 -17.70 15.57 1.55
CA TYR A 44 -16.52 16.02 0.82
C TYR A 44 -16.54 17.53 0.59
N LYS A 45 -17.67 18.09 0.15
CA LYS A 45 -17.84 19.54 -0.06
C LYS A 45 -17.56 20.33 1.22
N ILE A 46 -18.07 19.87 2.35
CA ILE A 46 -17.84 20.48 3.68
C ILE A 46 -16.34 20.42 4.03
N LEU A 47 -15.71 19.25 3.91
CA LEU A 47 -14.29 19.08 4.23
C LEU A 47 -13.36 19.86 3.30
N ALA A 48 -13.77 20.06 2.04
CA ALA A 48 -13.04 20.83 1.04
C ALA A 48 -13.24 22.36 1.19
N ASN A 49 -14.06 22.82 2.13
CA ASN A 49 -14.50 24.22 2.25
C ASN A 49 -15.00 24.76 0.88
N GLU A 50 -15.71 23.93 0.13
CA GLU A 50 -16.35 24.34 -1.12
C GLU A 50 -17.61 25.13 -0.76
N ASP A 51 -17.50 26.45 -0.72
CA ASP A 51 -18.68 27.33 -0.70
C ASP A 51 -19.51 27.03 -1.96
N GLU A 52 -20.78 26.67 -1.80
CA GLU A 52 -21.73 26.40 -2.91
C GLU A 52 -21.91 27.61 -3.84
N SER A 53 -21.42 28.80 -3.45
CA SER A 53 -21.37 30.02 -4.27
C SER A 53 -20.23 30.03 -5.29
N VAL A 54 -19.27 29.11 -5.19
CA VAL A 54 -18.09 29.05 -6.04
C VAL A 54 -18.31 28.02 -7.15
N ALA A 55 -18.09 28.44 -8.39
CA ALA A 55 -18.31 27.60 -9.57
C ALA A 55 -17.55 26.25 -9.53
N ASN A 56 -18.22 25.19 -9.99
CA ASN A 56 -17.65 23.85 -10.17
C ASN A 56 -16.32 23.94 -10.95
N GLY A 57 -15.21 23.60 -10.30
CA GLY A 57 -13.85 23.68 -10.87
C GLY A 57 -12.86 24.48 -10.02
N ALA A 58 -13.32 25.37 -9.14
CA ALA A 58 -12.43 26.09 -8.21
C ALA A 58 -11.73 25.15 -7.22
N ALA A 59 -12.37 24.05 -6.85
CA ALA A 59 -11.78 22.98 -6.04
C ALA A 59 -10.51 22.39 -6.68
N ALA A 60 -10.55 22.13 -7.99
CA ALA A 60 -9.40 21.62 -8.73
C ALA A 60 -8.24 22.64 -8.75
N VAL A 61 -8.55 23.94 -8.82
CA VAL A 61 -7.57 25.02 -8.75
C VAL A 61 -6.95 25.11 -7.34
N ARG A 62 -7.78 25.05 -6.29
CA ARG A 62 -7.32 25.02 -4.89
C ARG A 62 -6.43 23.81 -4.60
N VAL A 63 -6.76 22.63 -5.12
CA VAL A 63 -5.94 21.42 -4.97
C VAL A 63 -4.59 21.57 -5.67
N LYS A 64 -4.56 22.18 -6.87
CA LYS A 64 -3.29 22.48 -7.57
C LYS A 64 -2.43 23.46 -6.78
N GLN A 65 -3.00 24.57 -6.31
CA GLN A 65 -2.32 25.56 -5.47
C GLN A 65 -1.80 24.93 -4.17
N ARG A 66 -2.61 24.09 -3.51
CA ARG A 66 -2.20 23.37 -2.29
C ARG A 66 -1.07 22.39 -2.58
N ARG A 67 -1.12 21.66 -3.69
CA ARG A 67 -0.03 20.78 -4.14
C ARG A 67 1.24 21.56 -4.42
N GLU A 68 1.14 22.74 -5.01
CA GLU A 68 2.29 23.62 -5.25
C GLU A 68 2.86 24.16 -3.94
N ALA A 69 2.02 24.56 -2.99
CA ALA A 69 2.45 25.00 -1.66
C ALA A 69 3.05 23.87 -0.80
N LEU A 70 2.63 22.62 -1.04
CA LEU A 70 3.19 21.42 -0.40
C LEU A 70 4.49 20.93 -1.04
N LYS A 71 4.87 21.47 -2.21
CA LYS A 71 6.19 21.14 -2.77
C LYS A 71 7.24 21.79 -1.90
N LEU A 72 8.04 20.95 -1.27
CA LEU A 72 9.26 21.40 -0.63
C LEU A 72 10.19 22.01 -1.69
N PRO A 73 10.97 23.05 -1.34
CA PRO A 73 11.97 23.58 -2.26
C PRO A 73 12.95 22.47 -2.66
N PRO A 74 13.57 22.57 -3.85
CA PRO A 74 14.64 21.67 -4.24
C PRO A 74 15.71 21.62 -3.16
N ILE A 75 16.21 20.42 -2.86
CA ILE A 75 17.29 20.23 -1.89
C ILE A 75 18.53 20.90 -2.47
N ASP A 76 18.99 21.97 -1.83
CA ASP A 76 20.23 22.65 -2.19
C ASP A 76 21.44 21.71 -2.01
N ALA A 77 22.51 21.93 -2.79
CA ALA A 77 23.73 21.13 -2.74
C ALA A 77 24.36 21.11 -1.33
N SER A 78 24.21 22.21 -0.58
CA SER A 78 24.64 22.31 0.82
C SER A 78 23.90 21.30 1.72
N VAL A 79 22.57 21.28 1.66
CA VAL A 79 21.70 20.37 2.42
C VAL A 79 21.81 18.94 1.93
N ALA A 80 21.98 18.73 0.62
CA ALA A 80 22.21 17.41 0.04
C ALA A 80 23.49 16.76 0.58
N SER A 81 24.56 17.54 0.80
CA SER A 81 25.80 17.03 1.39
C SER A 81 25.60 16.53 2.84
N GLN A 82 24.75 17.24 3.62
CA GLN A 82 24.42 16.92 5.00
C GLN A 82 23.47 15.72 5.13
N LEU A 83 22.56 15.57 4.17
CA LEU A 83 21.61 14.46 4.10
C LEU A 83 22.18 13.22 3.39
N SER A 84 23.34 13.34 2.73
CA SER A 84 23.93 12.21 2.03
C SER A 84 24.36 11.16 3.05
N VAL A 85 23.68 10.02 3.03
CA VAL A 85 24.15 8.82 3.71
C VAL A 85 25.42 8.42 2.95
N GLY A 86 26.58 8.68 3.54
CA GLY A 86 27.87 8.40 2.95
C GLY A 86 27.98 6.94 2.45
N LYS A 87 28.92 6.69 1.54
CA LYS A 87 29.17 5.33 1.02
C LYS A 87 29.40 4.37 2.19
N SER A 88 28.81 3.17 2.10
CA SER A 88 29.00 2.17 3.14
C SER A 88 30.49 1.82 3.26
N ASN A 89 31.02 1.87 4.48
CA ASN A 89 32.40 1.49 4.77
C ASN A 89 32.61 -0.05 4.77
N ALA A 90 31.53 -0.83 4.66
CA ALA A 90 31.60 -2.29 4.70
C ALA A 90 31.95 -2.86 3.32
N LYS A 91 32.97 -3.71 3.26
CA LYS A 91 33.32 -4.45 2.05
C LYS A 91 32.23 -5.48 1.75
N PHE A 92 31.82 -5.57 0.48
CA PHE A 92 30.86 -6.58 0.04
C PHE A 92 31.51 -7.97 0.07
N PRO A 93 30.79 -9.04 0.45
CA PRO A 93 31.32 -10.40 0.49
C PRO A 93 31.79 -10.89 -0.89
N THR A 94 32.83 -11.71 -0.93
CA THR A 94 33.35 -12.24 -2.21
C THR A 94 32.67 -13.56 -2.60
N LYS A 95 32.16 -14.29 -1.60
CA LYS A 95 31.50 -15.59 -1.80
C LYS A 95 30.03 -15.50 -1.46
N THR A 96 29.20 -16.23 -2.20
CA THR A 96 27.76 -16.31 -1.97
C THR A 96 27.40 -16.84 -0.58
N SER A 97 28.21 -17.76 -0.04
CA SER A 97 28.02 -18.26 1.34
C SER A 97 28.22 -17.17 2.40
N GLU A 98 29.07 -16.18 2.11
CA GLU A 98 29.34 -15.05 2.99
C GLU A 98 28.29 -13.95 2.86
N GLU A 99 27.43 -13.97 1.83
CA GLU A 99 26.30 -13.04 1.69
C GLU A 99 25.19 -13.30 2.71
N VAL A 100 25.14 -14.49 3.30
CA VAL A 100 24.16 -14.79 4.33
C VAL A 100 24.61 -14.15 5.64
N GLY A 101 23.97 -13.04 6.00
CA GLY A 101 24.15 -12.41 7.30
C GLY A 101 25.38 -11.49 7.45
N TRP A 102 26.13 -11.19 6.39
CA TRP A 102 27.34 -10.34 6.46
C TRP A 102 27.12 -8.98 7.14
N ARG A 103 25.98 -8.32 6.91
CA ARG A 103 25.65 -7.06 7.59
C ARG A 103 25.21 -7.31 9.03
N SER A 104 24.44 -8.36 9.28
CA SER A 104 23.96 -8.70 10.62
C SER A 104 25.05 -9.20 11.56
N SER A 105 26.20 -9.64 11.04
CA SER A 105 27.40 -9.97 11.82
C SER A 105 28.08 -8.73 12.42
N GLN A 106 27.82 -7.52 11.90
CA GLN A 106 28.40 -6.29 12.46
C GLN A 106 27.66 -5.88 13.74
N PRO A 107 28.37 -5.55 14.84
CA PRO A 107 27.73 -5.16 16.11
C PRO A 107 26.71 -4.01 16.01
N SER A 108 26.94 -3.09 15.09
CA SER A 108 26.05 -1.95 14.81
C SER A 108 24.77 -2.33 14.06
N CYS A 109 24.73 -3.49 13.40
CA CYS A 109 23.66 -3.95 12.53
C CYS A 109 23.08 -5.32 12.94
N ILE A 110 23.36 -5.78 14.17
CA ILE A 110 22.80 -7.00 14.73
C ILE A 110 21.27 -6.90 14.77
N LEU A 111 20.58 -7.82 14.11
CA LEU A 111 19.13 -7.92 14.11
C LEU A 111 18.57 -8.35 15.48
N GLU A 112 19.35 -9.11 16.23
CA GLU A 112 19.05 -9.60 17.59
C GLU A 112 19.28 -8.54 18.70
N ARG A 113 19.43 -7.25 18.36
CA ARG A 113 19.69 -6.18 19.36
C ARG A 113 18.62 -6.12 20.45
N TYR A 114 17.39 -6.51 20.13
CA TYR A 114 16.26 -6.51 21.05
C TYR A 114 15.90 -7.90 21.60
N GLY A 115 16.81 -8.88 21.43
CA GLY A 115 16.65 -10.25 21.90
C GLY A 115 15.97 -11.18 20.90
N ARG A 116 16.04 -12.49 21.18
CA ARG A 116 15.42 -13.54 20.36
C ARG A 116 13.95 -13.21 20.13
N TYR A 117 13.45 -13.49 18.91
CA TYR A 117 12.01 -13.62 18.66
C TYR A 117 11.41 -14.39 19.83
N THR A 118 10.54 -13.68 20.54
CA THR A 118 9.76 -14.09 21.70
C THR A 118 9.85 -15.59 22.01
N LYS A 119 10.36 -15.95 23.20
CA LYS A 119 10.12 -17.30 23.74
C LYS A 119 8.62 -17.54 23.63
N LEU A 120 8.18 -18.63 23.00
CA LEU A 120 6.75 -18.95 22.92
C LEU A 120 6.21 -18.93 24.35
N LYS A 121 5.37 -17.94 24.66
CA LYS A 121 4.93 -17.68 26.05
C LYS A 121 4.10 -18.85 26.59
N SER A 122 3.50 -19.62 25.69
CA SER A 122 2.90 -20.96 25.84
C SER A 122 2.13 -21.24 24.54
N SER A 123 1.78 -22.50 24.27
CA SER A 123 0.82 -22.82 23.19
C SER A 123 -0.56 -22.24 23.50
N PHE A 124 -1.43 -22.05 22.50
CA PHE A 124 -2.80 -21.56 22.70
C PHE A 124 -3.55 -22.41 23.75
N LEU A 125 -3.38 -23.73 23.74
CA LEU A 125 -3.95 -24.61 24.76
C LEU A 125 -3.40 -24.33 26.16
N GLY A 126 -2.08 -24.10 26.28
CA GLY A 126 -1.46 -23.71 27.54
C GLY A 126 -1.94 -22.35 28.07
N GLN A 127 -2.31 -21.42 27.18
CA GLN A 127 -2.93 -20.15 27.57
C GLN A 127 -4.37 -20.33 28.05
N MET A 128 -5.13 -21.21 27.38
CA MET A 128 -6.53 -21.50 27.70
C MET A 128 -6.69 -22.50 28.86
N LYS A 129 -5.58 -23.07 29.35
CA LYS A 129 -5.56 -24.18 30.33
C LYS A 129 -6.42 -25.36 29.89
N TRP A 130 -6.43 -25.63 28.60
CA TRP A 130 -7.25 -26.69 28.04
C TRP A 130 -6.54 -28.03 28.13
N PRO A 131 -7.31 -29.11 28.36
CA PRO A 131 -6.77 -30.45 28.40
C PRO A 131 -6.29 -30.84 26.98
N PRO A 132 -5.16 -31.55 26.83
CA PRO A 132 -4.56 -31.87 25.52
C PRO A 132 -5.47 -32.68 24.59
N GLU A 133 -6.51 -33.32 25.14
CA GLU A 133 -7.55 -34.07 24.45
C GLU A 133 -8.49 -33.18 23.61
N ALA A 134 -8.43 -31.84 23.75
CA ALA A 134 -9.28 -30.91 23.00
C ALA A 134 -8.88 -30.73 21.52
N ILE A 135 -7.80 -31.37 21.06
CA ILE A 135 -7.24 -31.26 19.71
C ILE A 135 -7.43 -32.57 18.90
N ASP A 136 -8.19 -33.52 19.43
CA ASP A 136 -8.51 -34.80 18.80
C ASP A 136 -9.83 -34.74 18.01
#